data_AF-A0AAN8IY66-F1
#
_entry.id   AF-A0AAN8IY66-F1
#
_cell.length_a   1.000
_cell.length_b   1.000
_cell.length_c   1.000
_cell.angle_alpha   90.00
_cell.angle_beta   90.00
_cell.angle_gamma   90.00
#
_symmetry.space_group_name_H-M   'P 1'
#
loop_
_entity.id
_entity.type
_entity.pdbx_description
1 polymer ?
#
loop_
_entity_poly.entity_id
_entity_poly.type
_entity_poly.pdbx_seq_one_letter_code
_entity_poly.pdbx_strand_id
1 'polypeptide(L)'
;MRLLIRFYNVPITEITPRSSGGIDDLFYQRKLFYLLDVDDDLKLEVDDIQQVMSRMDKNRDGKITYEEMTDDPEWMNFTQEQYSTHDLNGDGEFTTIDTDLRFNDVFSAEGNDISLKEYLGLPMVKAEVRGEPMKIDSFVWAERNFQVSDLNDSGSLSEYEYQAEFHVADANNNGFLEVNEIDAFRPTRHLANSQVCSLAELNSSGCDVNDVMILFDTSDIDADMSLTFEEYVRYFGELMDKA
;
A
#
# COMPACT_ATOMS: atom_id res chain seq x y z
N MET A 1 13.06 22.21 27.46
CA MET A 1 14.20 21.40 26.99
C MET A 1 13.61 20.45 25.97
N ARG A 2 13.68 20.78 24.67
CA ARG A 2 13.15 19.93 23.60
C ARG A 2 14.15 18.80 23.39
N LEU A 3 13.76 17.57 23.70
CA LEU A 3 14.54 16.38 23.36
C LEU A 3 14.64 16.32 21.84
N LEU A 4 15.85 16.44 21.33
CA LEU A 4 16.20 16.23 19.93
C LEU A 4 16.40 14.71 19.77
N ILE A 5 15.36 13.98 19.39
CA ILE A 5 15.48 12.58 19.04
C ILE A 5 16.21 12.52 17.69
N ARG A 6 17.45 12.04 17.75
CA ARG A 6 18.35 11.94 16.60
C ARG A 6 18.07 10.63 15.87
N PHE A 7 17.18 10.66 14.90
CA PHE A 7 17.28 9.71 13.79
C PHE A 7 18.51 10.09 12.96
N TYR A 8 19.50 9.20 12.86
CA TYR A 8 20.60 9.26 11.88
C TYR A 8 21.12 10.67 11.52
N ASN A 9 21.61 11.50 12.46
CA ASN A 9 22.31 12.77 12.17
C ASN A 9 21.64 13.78 11.19
N VAL A 10 20.39 13.59 10.78
CA VAL A 10 19.70 14.47 9.82
C VAL A 10 18.57 15.19 10.57
N PRO A 11 18.57 16.53 10.60
CA PRO A 11 17.44 17.29 11.16
C PRO A 11 16.14 16.92 10.44
N ILE A 12 15.06 16.74 11.21
CA ILE A 12 13.72 16.39 10.68
C ILE A 12 13.24 17.39 9.59
N THR A 13 13.73 18.63 9.62
CA THR A 13 13.47 19.67 8.63
C THR A 13 14.08 19.43 7.24
N GLU A 14 14.94 18.42 7.07
CA GLU A 14 15.57 18.05 5.80
C GLU A 14 15.08 16.68 5.26
N ILE A 15 14.11 16.06 5.95
CA ILE A 15 13.49 14.82 5.51
C ILE A 15 12.53 15.14 4.35
N THR A 16 12.96 14.80 3.13
CA THR A 16 12.06 14.79 1.97
C THR A 16 11.40 13.42 1.90
N PRO A 17 10.06 13.32 1.84
CA PRO A 17 9.39 12.04 1.60
C PRO A 17 9.91 11.43 0.30
N ARG A 18 10.18 10.11 0.30
CA ARG A 18 10.51 9.43 -0.95
C ARG A 18 9.28 9.37 -1.84
N SER A 19 9.49 9.49 -3.15
CA SER A 19 8.42 9.40 -4.16
C SER A 19 8.35 8.04 -4.85
N SER A 20 9.31 7.15 -4.60
CA SER A 20 9.43 5.84 -5.24
C SER A 20 10.16 4.84 -4.34
N GLY A 21 9.96 3.55 -4.60
CA GLY A 21 10.66 2.44 -3.94
C GLY A 21 10.77 1.23 -4.87
N GLY A 22 11.58 0.23 -4.50
CA GLY A 22 11.55 -1.07 -5.16
C GLY A 22 10.23 -1.78 -4.84
N ILE A 23 9.57 -2.38 -5.84
CA ILE A 23 8.22 -2.91 -5.69
C ILE A 23 8.10 -3.99 -4.60
N ASP A 24 9.12 -4.83 -4.41
CA ASP A 24 9.10 -5.88 -3.40
C ASP A 24 9.16 -5.29 -1.98
N ASP A 25 9.88 -4.17 -1.82
CA ASP A 25 9.84 -3.42 -0.57
C ASP A 25 8.49 -2.74 -0.35
N LEU A 26 7.87 -2.20 -1.40
CA LEU A 26 6.55 -1.59 -1.28
C LEU A 26 5.50 -2.62 -0.82
N PHE A 27 5.54 -3.85 -1.36
CA PHE A 27 4.69 -4.95 -0.87
C PHE A 27 4.95 -5.29 0.59
N TYR A 28 6.23 -5.41 0.98
CA TYR A 28 6.58 -5.69 2.37
C TYR A 28 6.10 -4.58 3.32
N GLN A 29 6.30 -3.33 2.95
CA GLN A 29 5.89 -2.17 3.76
C GLN A 29 4.37 -2.04 3.81
N ARG A 30 3.66 -2.30 2.71
CA ARG A 30 2.20 -2.41 2.70
C ARG A 30 1.73 -3.47 3.69
N LYS A 31 2.35 -4.65 3.69
CA LYS A 31 1.99 -5.70 4.66
C LYS A 31 2.17 -5.20 6.10
N LEU A 32 3.27 -4.53 6.41
CA LEU A 32 3.49 -3.95 7.74
C LEU A 32 2.45 -2.87 8.08
N PHE A 33 2.05 -2.05 7.11
CA PHE A 33 0.97 -1.07 7.29
C PHE A 33 -0.33 -1.75 7.75
N TYR A 34 -0.80 -2.77 7.05
CA TYR A 34 -2.03 -3.49 7.42
C TYR A 34 -1.92 -4.31 8.71
N LEU A 35 -0.73 -4.74 9.11
CA LEU A 35 -0.55 -5.36 10.43
C LEU A 35 -0.69 -4.35 11.57
N LEU A 36 -0.37 -3.09 11.29
CA LEU A 36 -0.42 -1.99 12.23
C LEU A 36 -1.78 -1.31 12.26
N ASP A 37 -2.49 -1.23 11.14
CA ASP A 37 -3.85 -0.70 10.98
C ASP A 37 -4.86 -1.75 11.47
N VAL A 38 -5.20 -1.72 12.76
CA VAL A 38 -5.95 -2.82 13.39
C VAL A 38 -7.47 -2.69 13.26
N ASP A 39 -7.96 -1.52 12.87
CA ASP A 39 -9.38 -1.27 12.63
C ASP A 39 -9.74 -1.22 11.13
N ASP A 40 -8.75 -1.45 10.26
CA ASP A 40 -8.86 -1.57 8.80
C ASP A 40 -9.46 -0.30 8.15
N ASP A 41 -9.18 0.88 8.71
CA ASP A 41 -9.71 2.16 8.21
C ASP A 41 -8.79 2.86 7.18
N LEU A 42 -7.67 2.21 6.84
CA LEU A 42 -6.61 2.67 5.94
C LEU A 42 -5.80 3.85 6.47
N LYS A 43 -5.73 3.96 7.80
CA LYS A 43 -4.94 4.95 8.48
C LYS A 43 -4.26 4.32 9.68
N LEU A 44 -3.03 4.76 9.93
CA LEU A 44 -2.35 4.42 11.17
C LEU A 44 -2.52 5.57 12.16
N GLU A 45 -3.16 5.27 13.26
CA GLU A 45 -3.29 6.13 14.43
C GLU A 45 -2.43 5.61 15.58
N VAL A 46 -2.20 6.47 16.58
CA VAL A 46 -1.50 6.08 17.81
C VAL A 46 -2.22 4.91 18.49
N ASP A 47 -3.54 4.92 18.47
CA ASP A 47 -4.37 3.89 19.10
C ASP A 47 -4.15 2.52 18.45
N ASP A 48 -3.92 2.44 17.14
CA ASP A 48 -3.64 1.18 16.46
C ASP A 48 -2.32 0.58 16.89
N ILE A 49 -1.27 1.40 16.96
CA ILE A 49 0.02 0.95 17.42
C ILE A 49 -0.05 0.52 18.89
N GLN A 50 -0.76 1.26 19.75
CA GLN A 50 -0.95 0.87 21.14
C GLN A 50 -1.67 -0.48 21.27
N GLN A 51 -2.65 -0.75 20.39
CA GLN A 51 -3.34 -2.04 20.34
C GLN A 51 -2.40 -3.18 19.90
N VAL A 52 -1.58 -2.98 18.87
CA VAL A 52 -0.53 -3.94 18.45
C VAL A 52 0.42 -4.21 19.63
N MET A 53 0.89 -3.14 20.29
CA MET A 53 1.81 -3.24 21.41
C MET A 53 1.22 -4.05 22.56
N SER A 54 -0.05 -3.81 22.91
CA SER A 54 -0.74 -4.57 23.95
C SER A 54 -0.92 -6.05 23.61
N ARG A 55 -0.93 -6.45 22.33
CA ARG A 55 -0.99 -7.85 21.90
C ARG A 55 0.36 -8.55 22.01
N MET A 56 1.45 -7.80 21.80
CA MET A 56 2.84 -8.28 21.88
C MET A 56 3.33 -8.39 23.32
N ASP A 57 2.94 -7.46 24.20
CA ASP A 57 3.29 -7.47 25.63
C ASP A 57 2.59 -8.64 26.37
N LYS A 58 3.17 -9.84 26.26
CA LYS A 58 2.60 -11.07 26.82
C LYS A 58 2.58 -11.04 28.34
N ASN A 59 3.62 -10.46 28.93
CA ASN A 59 3.81 -10.46 30.37
C ASN A 59 3.07 -9.30 31.07
N ARG A 60 2.61 -8.29 30.30
CA ARG A 60 1.86 -7.10 30.71
C ARG A 60 2.65 -6.16 31.63
N ASP A 61 3.94 -6.02 31.39
CA ASP A 61 4.81 -5.08 32.12
C ASP A 61 4.92 -3.70 31.45
N GLY A 62 4.24 -3.50 30.32
CA GLY A 62 4.21 -2.26 29.56
C GLY A 62 5.40 -2.09 28.61
N LYS A 63 6.17 -3.16 28.39
CA LYS A 63 7.37 -3.18 27.54
C LYS A 63 7.25 -4.32 26.55
N ILE A 64 7.79 -4.12 25.36
CA ILE A 64 7.92 -5.19 24.37
C ILE A 64 9.38 -5.51 24.25
N THR A 65 9.76 -6.70 24.70
CA THR A 65 11.11 -7.21 24.47
C THR A 65 11.27 -7.72 23.03
N TYR A 66 12.51 -7.86 22.57
CA TYR A 66 12.80 -8.49 21.28
C TYR A 66 12.25 -9.93 21.23
N GLU A 67 12.34 -10.65 22.34
CA GLU A 67 11.80 -12.00 22.49
C GLU A 67 10.27 -12.02 22.36
N GLU A 68 9.56 -11.10 23.00
CA GLU A 68 8.09 -10.99 22.88
C GLU A 68 7.65 -10.60 21.47
N MET A 69 8.40 -9.72 20.82
CA MET A 69 8.14 -9.33 19.44
C MET A 69 8.34 -10.51 18.47
N THR A 70 9.39 -11.30 18.65
CA THR A 70 9.71 -12.41 17.74
C THR A 70 8.98 -13.73 18.05
N ASP A 71 8.31 -13.82 19.21
CA ASP A 71 7.37 -14.90 19.52
C ASP A 71 6.10 -14.83 18.65
N ASP A 72 5.77 -13.65 18.12
CA ASP A 72 4.66 -13.47 17.20
C ASP A 72 5.04 -13.95 15.77
N PRO A 73 4.32 -14.91 15.17
CA PRO A 73 4.57 -15.38 13.81
C PRO A 73 4.58 -14.28 12.74
N GLU A 74 3.84 -13.18 12.96
CA GLU A 74 3.81 -12.04 12.03
C GLU A 74 5.13 -11.26 12.03
N TRP A 75 5.87 -11.33 13.14
CA TRP A 75 7.08 -10.55 13.42
C TRP A 75 8.32 -11.43 13.66
N MET A 76 8.22 -12.75 13.46
CA MET A 76 9.33 -13.71 13.70
C MET A 76 10.61 -13.43 12.90
N ASN A 77 10.50 -12.71 11.78
CA ASN A 77 11.64 -12.33 10.94
C ASN A 77 12.20 -10.94 11.27
N PHE A 78 11.67 -10.28 12.30
CA PHE A 78 12.16 -8.99 12.75
C PHE A 78 13.55 -9.14 13.34
N THR A 79 14.50 -8.37 12.83
CA THR A 79 15.89 -8.43 13.28
C THR A 79 16.13 -7.55 14.49
N GLN A 80 17.15 -7.88 15.29
CA GLN A 80 17.49 -7.08 16.46
C GLN A 80 17.99 -5.66 16.08
N GLU A 81 18.59 -5.49 14.90
CA GLU A 81 18.90 -4.16 14.35
C GLU A 81 17.63 -3.36 14.11
N GLN A 82 16.60 -3.96 13.50
CA GLN A 82 15.30 -3.31 13.30
C GLN A 82 14.64 -2.96 14.64
N TYR A 83 14.69 -3.86 15.62
CA TYR A 83 14.21 -3.60 16.98
C TYR A 83 14.88 -2.37 17.61
N SER A 84 16.21 -2.26 17.52
CA SER A 84 16.92 -1.09 18.09
C SER A 84 16.56 0.25 17.43
N THR A 85 15.92 0.26 16.26
CA THR A 85 15.42 1.50 15.65
C THR A 85 14.09 1.99 16.24
N HIS A 86 13.44 1.16 17.07
CA HIS A 86 12.15 1.46 17.71
C HIS A 86 12.30 1.90 19.17
N ASP A 87 13.40 1.57 19.83
CA ASP A 87 13.83 2.15 21.11
C ASP A 87 14.39 3.57 20.87
N LEU A 88 13.50 4.56 20.84
CA LEU A 88 13.85 5.94 20.47
C LEU A 88 14.53 6.70 21.60
N ASN A 89 14.19 6.35 22.84
CA ASN A 89 14.74 7.00 24.01
C ASN A 89 16.08 6.36 24.45
N GLY A 90 16.40 5.16 23.96
CA GLY A 90 17.66 4.45 24.17
C GLY A 90 17.79 3.78 25.53
N ASP A 91 16.67 3.47 26.19
CA ASP A 91 16.64 2.80 27.50
C ASP A 91 16.66 1.27 27.41
N GLY A 92 16.65 0.72 26.19
CA GLY A 92 16.66 -0.71 25.90
C GLY A 92 15.28 -1.34 25.85
N GLU A 93 14.21 -0.56 26.01
CA GLU A 93 12.84 -1.04 26.11
C GLU A 93 12.00 -0.38 25.02
N PHE A 94 11.26 -1.16 24.23
CA PHE A 94 10.27 -0.58 23.31
C PHE A 94 8.97 -0.38 24.07
N THR A 95 8.60 0.88 24.29
CA THR A 95 7.43 1.27 25.10
C THR A 95 6.49 2.20 24.35
N THR A 96 5.29 2.44 24.90
CA THR A 96 4.34 3.41 24.33
C THR A 96 4.92 4.82 24.25
N ILE A 97 5.90 5.16 25.09
CA ILE A 97 6.61 6.44 25.04
C ILE A 97 7.37 6.55 23.72
N ASP A 98 8.02 5.49 23.26
CA ASP A 98 8.77 5.49 22.00
C ASP A 98 7.82 5.62 20.79
N THR A 99 6.66 4.97 20.86
CA THR A 99 5.59 5.11 19.87
C THR A 99 5.05 6.54 19.81
N ASP A 100 4.71 7.12 20.97
CA ASP A 100 4.23 8.50 21.07
C ASP A 100 5.27 9.49 20.57
N LEU A 101 6.55 9.30 20.91
CA LEU A 101 7.65 10.11 20.42
C LEU A 101 7.75 10.03 18.90
N ARG A 102 7.59 8.84 18.30
CA ARG A 102 7.62 8.67 16.85
C ARG A 102 6.45 9.37 16.16
N PHE A 103 5.23 9.18 16.67
CA PHE A 103 4.04 9.79 16.08
C PHE A 103 4.08 11.32 16.18
N ASN A 104 4.47 11.85 17.35
CA ASN A 104 4.52 13.29 17.56
C ASN A 104 5.71 13.98 16.85
N ASP A 105 6.88 13.35 16.76
CA ASP A 105 8.05 13.97 16.13
C ASP A 105 8.02 13.89 14.60
N VAL A 106 7.37 12.88 14.02
CA VAL A 106 7.36 12.66 12.57
C VAL A 106 6.11 13.23 11.90
N PHE A 107 4.96 13.35 12.61
CA PHE A 107 3.66 13.57 11.95
C PHE A 107 2.83 14.76 12.47
N SER A 108 3.35 15.58 13.40
CA SER A 108 2.59 16.66 14.07
C SER A 108 2.32 17.95 13.25
N ALA A 109 2.02 17.83 11.95
CA ALA A 109 1.58 18.99 11.18
C ALA A 109 0.05 19.13 11.11
N GLU A 110 -0.73 18.10 10.71
CA GLU A 110 -2.15 18.32 10.37
C GLU A 110 -3.13 17.16 10.68
N GLY A 111 -2.68 16.01 11.22
CA GLY A 111 -3.55 14.87 11.57
C GLY A 111 -2.89 13.94 12.59
N ASN A 112 -3.69 13.23 13.39
CA ASN A 112 -3.21 12.15 14.28
C ASN A 112 -3.15 10.79 13.55
N ASP A 113 -3.29 10.81 12.23
CA ASP A 113 -3.38 9.64 11.36
C ASP A 113 -2.30 9.68 10.26
N ILE A 114 -1.91 8.51 9.75
CA ILE A 114 -0.94 8.35 8.66
C ILE A 114 -1.57 7.48 7.58
N SER A 115 -1.72 8.02 6.37
CA SER A 115 -2.18 7.23 5.23
C SER A 115 -1.08 6.29 4.70
N LEU A 116 -1.47 5.25 3.96
CA LEU A 116 -0.51 4.35 3.30
C LEU A 116 0.53 5.10 2.46
N LYS A 117 0.12 6.17 1.75
CA LYS A 117 1.05 6.99 0.95
C LYS A 117 2.12 7.66 1.82
N GLU A 118 1.71 8.25 2.93
CA GLU A 118 2.63 8.93 3.85
C GLU A 118 3.56 7.93 4.51
N TYR A 119 3.03 6.79 4.98
CA TYR A 119 3.79 5.68 5.53
C TYR A 119 4.86 5.18 4.55
N LEU A 120 4.46 4.88 3.31
CA LEU A 120 5.38 4.45 2.26
C LEU A 120 6.39 5.54 1.90
N GLY A 121 6.07 6.83 2.08
CA GLY A 121 6.96 7.95 1.81
C GLY A 121 8.03 8.21 2.88
N LEU A 122 7.97 7.54 4.03
CA LEU A 122 8.88 7.79 5.15
C LEU A 122 10.34 7.44 4.83
N PRO A 123 11.31 8.32 5.15
CA PRO A 123 12.73 8.08 4.87
C PRO A 123 13.36 6.98 5.74
N MET A 124 12.72 6.65 6.87
CA MET A 124 13.21 5.68 7.86
C MET A 124 12.86 4.24 7.49
N VAL A 125 12.01 4.06 6.49
CA VAL A 125 11.86 2.80 5.79
C VAL A 125 13.16 2.58 5.00
N LYS A 126 14.11 1.84 5.60
CA LYS A 126 15.36 1.42 4.96
C LYS A 126 14.98 0.68 3.67
N ALA A 127 15.06 1.37 2.54
CA ALA A 127 14.81 0.79 1.24
C ALA A 127 16.05 -0.02 0.83
N GLU A 128 16.07 -1.30 1.16
CA GLU A 128 16.88 -2.23 0.40
C GLU A 128 16.24 -2.34 -0.98
N VAL A 129 16.52 -1.41 -1.91
CA VAL A 129 15.82 -1.34 -3.22
C VAL A 129 15.77 -2.73 -3.90
N ARG A 130 14.67 -3.45 -3.64
CA ARG A 130 14.42 -4.82 -4.09
C ARG A 130 13.25 -4.79 -5.06
N GLY A 131 13.45 -5.47 -6.18
CA GLY A 131 12.53 -5.42 -7.32
C GLY A 131 12.67 -4.12 -8.13
N GLU A 132 11.87 -4.03 -9.19
CA GLU A 132 11.85 -2.88 -10.09
C GLU A 132 11.33 -1.62 -9.37
N PRO A 133 11.86 -0.43 -9.70
CA PRO A 133 11.39 0.81 -9.10
C PRO A 133 9.96 1.14 -9.54
N MET A 134 9.15 1.63 -8.60
CA MET A 134 7.79 2.11 -8.84
C MET A 134 7.54 3.40 -8.04
N LYS A 135 6.83 4.37 -8.62
CA LYS A 135 6.37 5.54 -7.87
C LYS A 135 5.34 5.10 -6.82
N ILE A 136 5.44 5.68 -5.63
CA ILE A 136 4.51 5.40 -4.53
C ILE A 136 3.08 5.77 -4.92
N ASP A 137 2.88 6.83 -5.71
CA ASP A 137 1.56 7.20 -6.21
C ASP A 137 0.94 6.11 -7.10
N SER A 138 1.71 5.53 -8.03
CA SER A 138 1.26 4.41 -8.87
C SER A 138 0.86 3.21 -8.04
N PHE A 139 1.66 2.86 -7.02
CA PHE A 139 1.37 1.77 -6.09
C PHE A 139 0.07 2.01 -5.31
N VAL A 140 -0.09 3.22 -4.73
CA VAL A 140 -1.26 3.58 -3.90
C VAL A 140 -2.54 3.72 -4.76
N TRP A 141 -2.43 4.11 -6.03
CA TRP A 141 -3.58 4.09 -6.93
C TRP A 141 -3.99 2.67 -7.28
N ALA A 142 -3.02 1.79 -7.55
CA ALA A 142 -3.30 0.38 -7.78
C ALA A 142 -3.95 -0.26 -6.54
N GLU A 143 -3.47 0.04 -5.33
CA GLU A 143 -4.11 -0.33 -4.05
C GLU A 143 -5.60 0.01 -4.02
N ARG A 144 -5.91 1.29 -4.21
CA ARG A 144 -7.28 1.79 -4.09
C ARG A 144 -8.18 1.16 -5.14
N ASN A 145 -7.69 0.99 -6.36
CA ASN A 145 -8.46 0.37 -7.42
C ASN A 145 -8.72 -1.12 -7.13
N PHE A 146 -7.72 -1.83 -6.61
CA PHE A 146 -7.86 -3.23 -6.22
C PHE A 146 -8.92 -3.39 -5.12
N GLN A 147 -8.77 -2.67 -3.99
CA GLN A 147 -9.69 -2.80 -2.86
C GLN A 147 -11.14 -2.48 -3.20
N VAL A 148 -11.36 -1.46 -4.04
CA VAL A 148 -12.71 -1.09 -4.45
C VAL A 148 -13.32 -2.11 -5.43
N SER A 149 -12.48 -2.86 -6.15
CA SER A 149 -12.92 -3.89 -7.09
C SER A 149 -13.09 -5.27 -6.42
N ASP A 150 -12.43 -5.53 -5.28
CA ASP A 150 -12.53 -6.77 -4.50
C ASP A 150 -13.81 -6.77 -3.66
N LEU A 151 -14.95 -6.91 -4.33
CA LEU A 151 -16.28 -6.70 -3.74
C LEU A 151 -16.61 -7.64 -2.59
N ASN A 152 -15.92 -8.78 -2.51
CA ASN A 152 -16.16 -9.81 -1.50
C ASN A 152 -15.03 -9.90 -0.44
N ASP A 153 -14.07 -8.97 -0.47
CA ASP A 153 -12.91 -8.91 0.43
C ASP A 153 -12.13 -10.24 0.49
N SER A 154 -12.01 -10.95 -0.65
CA SER A 154 -11.29 -12.23 -0.69
C SER A 154 -9.77 -12.08 -0.72
N GLY A 155 -9.27 -10.87 -0.97
CA GLY A 155 -7.86 -10.60 -1.20
C GLY A 155 -7.41 -10.90 -2.64
N SER A 156 -8.35 -11.13 -3.55
CA SER A 156 -8.09 -11.41 -4.96
C SER A 156 -9.26 -10.98 -5.85
N LEU A 157 -8.99 -10.46 -7.04
CA LEU A 157 -10.03 -10.08 -8.00
C LEU A 157 -10.37 -11.23 -8.93
N SER A 158 -11.58 -11.76 -8.80
CA SER A 158 -12.09 -12.74 -9.75
C SER A 158 -12.39 -12.13 -11.13
N GLU A 159 -12.44 -12.98 -12.16
CA GLU A 159 -12.90 -12.61 -13.50
C GLU A 159 -14.28 -11.89 -13.46
N TYR A 160 -15.17 -12.37 -12.59
CA TYR A 160 -16.51 -11.81 -12.42
C TYR A 160 -16.48 -10.37 -11.86
N GLU A 161 -15.64 -10.12 -10.85
CA GLU A 161 -15.48 -8.78 -10.27
C GLU A 161 -14.87 -7.81 -11.29
N TYR A 162 -13.88 -8.26 -12.05
CA TYR A 162 -13.28 -7.46 -13.10
C TYR A 162 -14.28 -7.10 -14.22
N GLN A 163 -15.11 -8.05 -14.65
CA GLN A 163 -16.18 -7.80 -15.62
C GLN A 163 -17.29 -6.90 -15.04
N ALA A 164 -17.58 -7.00 -13.74
CA ALA A 164 -18.54 -6.12 -13.09
C ALA A 164 -18.09 -4.65 -13.18
N GLU A 165 -16.79 -4.35 -13.05
CA GLU A 165 -16.25 -3.00 -13.25
C GLU A 165 -16.48 -2.49 -14.68
N PHE A 166 -16.37 -3.36 -15.70
CA PHE A 166 -16.70 -2.99 -17.08
C PHE A 166 -18.16 -2.55 -17.19
N HIS A 167 -19.09 -3.34 -16.62
CA HIS A 167 -20.51 -3.02 -16.65
C HIS A 167 -20.86 -1.76 -15.86
N VAL A 168 -20.11 -1.44 -14.80
CA VAL A 168 -20.27 -0.17 -14.07
C VAL A 168 -19.77 1.01 -14.90
N ALA A 169 -18.73 0.82 -15.70
CA ALA A 169 -18.15 1.85 -16.55
C ALA A 169 -18.93 2.11 -17.85
N ASP A 170 -19.53 1.07 -18.45
CA ASP A 170 -20.47 1.14 -19.59
C ASP A 170 -21.80 1.78 -19.15
N ALA A 171 -21.76 3.08 -18.93
CA ALA A 171 -22.86 3.84 -18.35
C ALA A 171 -24.10 3.84 -19.25
N ASN A 172 -23.89 3.79 -20.57
CA ASN A 172 -24.97 3.78 -21.54
C ASN A 172 -25.50 2.38 -21.87
N ASN A 173 -24.83 1.32 -21.38
CA ASN A 173 -25.17 -0.10 -21.53
C ASN A 173 -25.22 -0.56 -23.00
N ASN A 174 -24.30 -0.08 -23.84
CA ASN A 174 -24.22 -0.48 -25.24
C ASN A 174 -23.24 -1.63 -25.50
N GLY A 175 -22.52 -2.09 -24.47
CA GLY A 175 -21.55 -3.17 -24.55
C GLY A 175 -20.15 -2.73 -24.97
N PHE A 176 -19.86 -1.43 -25.00
CA PHE A 176 -18.56 -0.88 -25.36
C PHE A 176 -18.15 0.23 -24.39
N LEU A 177 -16.89 0.26 -23.99
CA LEU A 177 -16.31 1.42 -23.30
C LEU A 177 -15.83 2.44 -24.30
N GLU A 178 -16.44 3.61 -24.24
CA GLU A 178 -16.07 4.76 -25.04
C GLU A 178 -15.03 5.64 -24.32
N VAL A 179 -14.46 6.60 -25.03
CA VAL A 179 -13.46 7.54 -24.49
C VAL A 179 -13.93 8.25 -23.21
N ASN A 180 -15.23 8.55 -23.11
CA ASN A 180 -15.85 9.19 -21.95
C ASN A 180 -16.19 8.23 -20.80
N GLU A 181 -16.10 6.91 -21.02
CA GLU A 181 -16.43 5.86 -20.06
C GLU A 181 -15.17 5.15 -19.52
N ILE A 182 -14.05 5.20 -20.26
CA ILE A 182 -12.76 4.62 -19.82
C ILE A 182 -12.34 5.10 -18.44
N ASP A 183 -12.48 6.40 -18.13
CA ASP A 183 -12.08 6.94 -16.82
C ASP A 183 -12.95 6.36 -15.68
N ALA A 184 -14.13 5.82 -16.00
CA ALA A 184 -14.99 5.16 -15.02
C ALA A 184 -14.54 3.71 -14.75
N PHE A 185 -13.83 3.06 -15.69
CA PHE A 185 -13.31 1.71 -15.53
C PHE A 185 -12.13 1.70 -14.56
N ARG A 186 -12.40 1.32 -13.32
CA ARG A 186 -11.44 1.47 -12.20
C ARG A 186 -10.09 0.81 -12.45
N PRO A 187 -10.00 -0.40 -13.02
CA PRO A 187 -8.71 -1.03 -13.27
C PRO A 187 -7.75 -0.16 -14.09
N THR A 188 -8.29 0.72 -14.93
CA THR A 188 -7.50 1.54 -15.85
C THR A 188 -7.73 3.04 -15.75
N ARG A 189 -8.49 3.53 -14.76
CA ARG A 189 -8.82 4.96 -14.57
C ARG A 189 -7.62 5.92 -14.60
N HIS A 190 -6.43 5.43 -14.23
CA HIS A 190 -5.20 6.22 -14.19
C HIS A 190 -4.26 5.94 -15.37
N LEU A 191 -4.69 5.15 -16.34
CA LEU A 191 -3.95 4.84 -17.55
C LEU A 191 -4.33 5.79 -18.67
N ALA A 192 -3.41 5.98 -19.61
CA ALA A 192 -3.78 6.60 -20.87
C ALA A 192 -4.76 5.69 -21.63
N ASN A 193 -5.78 6.26 -22.27
CA ASN A 193 -6.81 5.49 -23.00
C ASN A 193 -6.21 4.47 -23.98
N SER A 194 -5.07 4.79 -24.60
CA SER A 194 -4.36 3.90 -25.53
C SER A 194 -3.75 2.65 -24.89
N GLN A 195 -3.59 2.62 -23.57
CA GLN A 195 -3.14 1.46 -22.79
C GLN A 195 -4.32 0.56 -22.40
N VAL A 196 -5.54 1.10 -22.42
CA VAL A 196 -6.77 0.36 -22.08
C VAL A 196 -7.32 -0.30 -23.34
N CYS A 197 -7.47 0.50 -24.40
CA CYS A 197 -8.02 0.11 -25.66
C CYS A 197 -7.23 0.76 -26.79
N SER A 198 -7.15 0.13 -27.95
CA SER A 198 -6.42 0.76 -29.05
C SER A 198 -7.10 2.07 -29.46
N LEU A 199 -6.29 3.04 -29.87
CA LEU A 199 -6.82 4.32 -30.38
C LEU A 199 -7.72 4.12 -31.61
N ALA A 200 -7.60 3.01 -32.33
CA ALA A 200 -8.47 2.69 -33.45
C ALA A 200 -9.88 2.29 -32.98
N GLU A 201 -9.98 1.41 -31.98
CA GLU A 201 -11.26 0.96 -31.39
C GLU A 201 -12.02 2.12 -30.75
N LEU A 202 -11.31 2.97 -30.03
CA LEU A 202 -11.90 4.14 -29.37
C LEU A 202 -12.48 5.16 -30.34
N ASN A 203 -11.93 5.26 -31.55
CA ASN A 203 -12.41 6.18 -32.57
C ASN A 203 -13.52 5.60 -33.46
N SER A 204 -13.81 4.29 -33.36
CA SER A 204 -14.87 3.64 -34.14
C SER A 204 -16.14 3.39 -33.35
N SER A 205 -16.03 2.68 -32.23
CA SER A 205 -17.16 2.08 -31.53
C SER A 205 -16.95 1.90 -30.02
N GLY A 206 -15.74 2.19 -29.50
CA GLY A 206 -15.34 1.76 -28.17
C GLY A 206 -14.81 0.32 -28.18
N CYS A 207 -14.33 -0.13 -27.03
CA CYS A 207 -13.80 -1.49 -26.82
C CYS A 207 -14.78 -2.31 -25.99
N ASP A 208 -14.97 -3.58 -26.37
CA ASP A 208 -15.90 -4.46 -25.69
C ASP A 208 -15.27 -5.14 -24.46
N VAL A 209 -16.05 -5.95 -23.76
CA VAL A 209 -15.57 -6.65 -22.54
C VAL A 209 -14.37 -7.55 -22.83
N ASN A 210 -14.30 -8.22 -23.99
CA ASN A 210 -13.19 -9.11 -24.30
C ASN A 210 -11.90 -8.33 -24.52
N ASP A 211 -11.99 -7.11 -25.08
CA ASP A 211 -10.83 -6.26 -25.30
C ASP A 211 -10.16 -5.88 -23.97
N VAL A 212 -10.97 -5.54 -22.94
CA VAL A 212 -10.43 -5.23 -21.60
C VAL A 212 -10.01 -6.47 -20.82
N MET A 213 -10.62 -7.63 -21.07
CA MET A 213 -10.23 -8.89 -20.42
C MET A 213 -8.80 -9.31 -20.79
N ILE A 214 -8.24 -8.84 -21.91
CA ILE A 214 -6.82 -9.06 -22.22
C ILE A 214 -5.92 -8.51 -21.12
N LEU A 215 -6.29 -7.39 -20.48
CA LEU A 215 -5.52 -6.82 -19.37
C LEU A 215 -5.54 -7.74 -18.16
N PHE A 216 -6.72 -8.29 -17.83
CA PHE A 216 -6.88 -9.29 -16.76
C PHE A 216 -6.02 -10.52 -17.05
N ASP A 217 -6.18 -11.14 -18.21
CA ASP A 217 -5.46 -12.35 -18.62
C ASP A 217 -3.94 -12.13 -18.68
N THR A 218 -3.49 -10.90 -18.99
CA THR A 218 -2.06 -10.56 -19.00
C THR A 218 -1.51 -10.36 -17.58
N SER A 219 -2.35 -9.87 -16.65
CA SER A 219 -1.96 -9.70 -15.26
C SER A 219 -2.03 -10.99 -14.44
N ASP A 220 -2.87 -11.94 -14.82
CA ASP A 220 -2.98 -13.27 -14.20
C ASP A 220 -1.77 -14.14 -14.60
N ILE A 221 -0.75 -14.19 -13.74
CA ILE A 221 0.55 -14.79 -14.08
C ILE A 221 0.49 -16.31 -13.95
N ASP A 222 -0.23 -16.81 -12.95
CA ASP A 222 -0.34 -18.25 -12.69
C ASP A 222 -1.56 -18.91 -13.35
N ALA A 223 -2.40 -18.12 -14.03
CA ALA A 223 -3.56 -18.53 -14.81
C ALA A 223 -4.60 -19.26 -13.95
N ASP A 224 -4.80 -18.79 -12.72
CA ASP A 224 -5.79 -19.34 -11.79
C ASP A 224 -7.18 -18.68 -11.91
N MET A 225 -7.35 -17.75 -12.86
CA MET A 225 -8.57 -16.97 -13.13
C MET A 225 -8.90 -15.97 -12.02
N SER A 226 -7.89 -15.55 -11.27
CA SER A 226 -7.99 -14.57 -10.20
C SER A 226 -6.74 -13.71 -10.17
N LEU A 227 -6.88 -12.42 -9.87
CA LEU A 227 -5.73 -11.53 -9.70
C LEU A 227 -5.45 -11.37 -8.22
N THR A 228 -4.33 -11.89 -7.75
CA THR A 228 -3.81 -11.47 -6.45
C THR A 228 -3.47 -9.98 -6.48
N PHE A 229 -3.41 -9.37 -5.29
CA PHE A 229 -2.95 -7.99 -5.17
C PHE A 229 -1.58 -7.75 -5.82
N GLU A 230 -0.65 -8.71 -5.67
CA GLU A 230 0.69 -8.58 -6.23
C GLU A 230 0.69 -8.60 -7.76
N GLU A 231 -0.06 -9.50 -8.38
CA GLU A 231 -0.24 -9.57 -9.83
C GLU A 231 -0.85 -8.28 -10.39
N TYR A 232 -1.92 -7.82 -9.74
CA TYR A 232 -2.60 -6.60 -10.11
C TYR A 232 -1.65 -5.39 -10.06
N VAL A 233 -0.91 -5.19 -8.98
CA VAL A 233 0.01 -4.04 -8.85
C VAL A 233 1.21 -4.17 -9.78
N ARG A 234 1.77 -5.37 -9.96
CA ARG A 234 2.90 -5.57 -10.89
C ARG A 234 2.52 -5.17 -12.30
N TYR A 235 1.30 -5.46 -12.73
CA TYR A 235 0.83 -5.08 -14.06
C TYR A 235 0.28 -3.65 -14.11
N PHE A 236 -0.81 -3.35 -13.42
CA PHE A 236 -1.49 -2.06 -13.50
C PHE A 236 -0.68 -0.92 -12.87
N GLY A 237 0.03 -1.19 -11.78
CA GLY A 237 0.93 -0.20 -11.17
C GLY A 237 2.07 0.20 -12.11
N GLU A 238 2.62 -0.74 -12.89
CA GLU A 238 3.64 -0.43 -13.91
C GLU A 238 3.05 0.39 -15.07
N LEU A 239 1.82 0.09 -15.50
CA LEU A 239 1.15 0.87 -16.54
C LEU A 239 0.89 2.31 -16.08
N MET A 240 0.46 2.51 -14.83
CA MET A 240 0.28 3.83 -14.21
C MET A 240 1.60 4.57 -14.04
N ASP A 241 2.68 3.85 -13.75
CA ASP A 241 4.01 4.46 -13.57
C ASP A 241 4.53 5.12 -14.84
N LYS A 242 4.15 4.56 -16.00
CA LYS A 242 4.55 5.00 -17.34
C LYS A 242 3.57 5.99 -17.99
N ALA A 243 2.39 6.20 -17.40
CA ALA A 243 1.41 7.19 -17.85
C ALA A 243 1.86 8.63 -17.53
#